data_AF-A0A8T4US75-F1
#
_entry.id   AF-A0A8T4US75-F1
#
_cell.length_a   1.000
_cell.length_b   1.000
_cell.length_c   1.000
_cell.angle_alpha   90.00
_cell.angle_beta   90.00
_cell.angle_gamma   90.00
#
_symmetry.space_group_name_H-M   'P 1'
#
loop_
_entity.id
_entity.type
_entity.pdbx_description
1 polymer ?
#
loop_
_entity_poly.entity_id
_entity_poly.type
_entity_poly.pdbx_seq_one_letter_code
_entity_poly.pdbx_strand_id
1 'polypeptide(L)'
;MDKDCCSDNCCSDWAYKIHILLLGLVMLVPGLMKLFVMKPANVAGFLGGLGIPAPNVLVWVLIASEIGSGAAILASLVLKGMPLKYVAWLPVVVLVVAAATALKPYGQNSSNILLHLIAASDFALLALWNCGTEPAPKAPMAKLAVKGAKK
;
A
#
# COMPACT_ATOMS: atom_id res chain seq x y z
N MET A 1 19.23 -12.20 18.30
CA MET A 1 18.19 -11.47 17.57
C MET A 1 17.27 -12.52 17.00
N ASP A 2 16.23 -12.79 17.77
CA ASP A 2 15.34 -13.94 17.63
C ASP A 2 14.44 -13.80 16.40
N LYS A 3 14.19 -14.93 15.73
CA LYS A 3 13.56 -15.02 14.41
C LYS A 3 12.04 -15.20 14.45
N ASP A 4 11.41 -15.06 15.62
CA ASP A 4 10.08 -15.62 15.82
C ASP A 4 8.96 -14.57 16.01
N CYS A 5 9.19 -13.27 15.82
CA CYS A 5 8.10 -12.28 15.88
C CYS A 5 7.08 -12.38 14.75
N CYS A 6 7.34 -13.22 13.74
CA CYS A 6 6.42 -13.49 12.63
C CYS A 6 5.61 -14.80 12.82
N SER A 7 5.87 -15.57 13.88
CA SER A 7 5.11 -16.77 14.26
C SER A 7 4.30 -16.47 15.52
N ASP A 8 3.03 -16.14 15.29
CA ASP A 8 1.91 -16.44 16.19
C ASP A 8 1.89 -15.73 17.57
N ASN A 9 1.60 -14.43 17.60
CA ASN A 9 1.02 -13.68 18.75
C ASN A 9 1.85 -12.53 19.38
N CYS A 10 2.96 -12.07 18.80
CA CYS A 10 3.66 -10.89 19.35
C CYS A 10 3.12 -9.53 18.88
N CYS A 11 2.38 -9.48 17.76
CA CYS A 11 1.59 -8.32 17.36
C CYS A 11 0.11 -8.69 17.37
N SER A 12 -0.72 -7.81 17.91
CA SER A 12 -2.18 -7.90 17.81
C SER A 12 -2.59 -8.07 16.34
N ASP A 13 -2.98 -9.28 15.96
CA ASP A 13 -3.48 -9.61 14.60
C ASP A 13 -4.65 -8.70 14.21
N TRP A 14 -5.46 -8.30 15.19
CA TRP A 14 -6.56 -7.36 14.99
C TRP A 14 -6.08 -5.95 14.67
N ALA A 15 -5.01 -5.45 15.30
CA ALA A 15 -4.47 -4.11 15.03
C ALA A 15 -3.90 -4.02 13.62
N TYR A 16 -3.18 -5.05 13.17
CA TYR A 16 -2.70 -5.13 11.79
C TYR A 16 -3.87 -5.14 10.79
N LYS A 17 -4.89 -5.97 11.02
CA LYS A 17 -6.08 -6.03 10.16
C LYS A 17 -6.83 -4.69 10.10
N ILE A 18 -6.96 -4.00 11.24
CA ILE A 18 -7.55 -2.65 11.28
C ILE A 18 -6.69 -1.68 10.47
N HIS A 19 -5.36 -1.71 10.62
CA HIS A 19 -4.48 -0.85 9.85
C HIS A 19 -4.61 -1.06 8.34
N ILE A 20 -4.62 -2.32 7.88
CA ILE A 20 -4.85 -2.67 6.47
C ILE A 20 -6.23 -2.20 5.99
N LEU A 21 -7.28 -2.40 6.80
CA LEU A 21 -8.63 -1.94 6.49
C LEU A 21 -8.65 -0.42 6.29
N LEU A 22 -8.07 0.33 7.22
CA LEU A 22 -8.02 1.79 7.17
C LEU A 22 -7.21 2.27 5.96
N LEU A 23 -6.04 1.68 5.69
CA LEU A 23 -5.24 2.00 4.51
C LEU A 23 -5.99 1.70 3.21
N GLY A 24 -6.64 0.54 3.10
CA GLY A 24 -7.47 0.22 1.93
C GLY A 24 -8.58 1.24 1.70
N LEU A 25 -9.26 1.68 2.78
CA LEU A 25 -10.31 2.70 2.71
C LEU A 25 -9.77 4.10 2.35
N VAL A 26 -8.58 4.48 2.83
CA VAL A 26 -7.92 5.76 2.50
C VAL A 26 -7.71 5.93 1.00
N MET A 27 -7.52 4.85 0.24
CA MET A 27 -7.39 4.93 -1.23
C MET A 27 -8.72 4.67 -1.93
N LEU A 28 -9.51 3.70 -1.45
CA LEU A 28 -10.75 3.31 -2.12
C LEU A 28 -11.81 4.42 -2.07
N VAL A 29 -12.02 5.04 -0.91
CA VAL A 29 -13.08 6.05 -0.74
C VAL A 29 -12.83 7.28 -1.61
N PRO A 30 -11.64 7.91 -1.63
CA PRO A 30 -11.37 9.01 -2.54
C PRO A 30 -11.50 8.64 -4.01
N GLY A 31 -11.09 7.43 -4.42
CA GLY A 31 -11.24 6.95 -5.79
C GLY A 31 -12.71 6.83 -6.20
N LEU A 32 -13.55 6.25 -5.34
CA LEU A 32 -15.00 6.17 -5.56
C LEU A 32 -15.66 7.55 -5.56
N MET A 33 -15.22 8.47 -4.68
CA MET A 33 -15.70 9.86 -4.70
C MET A 33 -15.36 10.55 -6.01
N LYS A 34 -14.15 10.37 -6.56
CA LYS A 34 -13.77 10.94 -7.86
C LYS A 34 -14.61 10.38 -9.01
N LEU A 35 -14.94 9.10 -8.96
CA LEU A 35 -15.74 8.44 -10.00
C LEU A 35 -17.23 8.84 -9.94
N PHE A 36 -17.84 8.79 -8.75
CA PHE A 36 -19.30 8.90 -8.62
C PHE A 36 -19.79 10.28 -8.20
N VAL A 37 -19.04 10.97 -7.33
CA VAL A 37 -19.46 12.25 -6.71
C VAL A 37 -18.88 13.44 -7.46
N MET A 38 -17.56 13.56 -7.51
CA MET A 38 -16.88 14.69 -8.18
C MET A 38 -17.01 14.60 -9.70
N LYS A 39 -17.15 13.40 -10.25
CA LYS A 39 -17.09 13.08 -11.68
C LYS A 39 -15.69 13.27 -12.29
N PRO A 40 -15.25 12.39 -13.23
CA PRO A 40 -13.96 12.50 -13.88
C PRO A 40 -13.70 13.84 -14.58
N ALA A 41 -14.74 14.48 -15.14
CA ALA A 41 -14.61 15.76 -15.83
C ALA A 41 -14.07 16.88 -14.92
N ASN A 42 -14.53 16.95 -13.67
CA ASN A 42 -14.07 17.97 -12.73
C ASN A 42 -12.64 17.70 -12.25
N VAL A 43 -12.29 16.43 -12.05
CA VAL A 43 -10.91 16.05 -11.70
C VAL A 43 -9.96 16.32 -12.86
N ALA A 44 -10.35 16.07 -14.11
CA ALA A 44 -9.57 16.44 -15.28
C ALA A 44 -9.37 17.96 -15.40
N GLY A 45 -10.43 18.75 -15.16
CA GLY A 45 -10.32 20.21 -15.09
C GLY A 45 -9.32 20.68 -14.03
N PHE A 46 -9.35 20.06 -12.85
CA PHE A 46 -8.37 20.31 -11.79
C PHE A 46 -6.94 19.97 -12.21
N LEU A 47 -6.71 18.78 -12.77
CA LEU A 47 -5.38 18.36 -13.27
C LEU A 47 -4.88 19.30 -14.38
N GLY A 48 -5.78 19.77 -15.26
CA GLY A 48 -5.48 20.76 -16.28
C GLY A 48 -5.05 22.10 -15.68
N GLY A 49 -5.73 22.56 -14.63
CA GLY A 49 -5.37 23.79 -13.89
C GLY A 49 -4.00 23.72 -13.22
N LEU A 50 -3.49 22.52 -12.90
CA LEU A 50 -2.14 22.30 -12.39
C LEU A 50 -1.04 22.31 -13.47
N GLY A 51 -1.44 22.37 -14.75
CA GLY A 51 -0.54 22.28 -15.90
C GLY A 51 -0.08 20.86 -16.23
N ILE A 52 -0.81 19.84 -15.74
CA ILE A 52 -0.46 18.45 -16.01
C ILE A 52 -0.87 18.10 -17.46
N PRO A 53 0.03 17.52 -18.26
CA PRO A 53 -0.28 17.16 -19.65
C PRO A 53 -1.32 16.04 -19.72
N ALA A 54 -2.17 16.07 -20.75
CA ALA A 54 -3.21 15.06 -21.00
C ALA A 54 -4.10 14.75 -19.78
N PRO A 55 -4.74 15.76 -19.15
CA PRO A 55 -5.49 15.59 -17.90
C PRO A 55 -6.66 14.60 -18.03
N ASN A 56 -7.26 14.51 -19.22
CA ASN A 56 -8.34 13.58 -19.53
C ASN A 56 -7.91 12.11 -19.50
N VAL A 57 -6.63 11.81 -19.73
CA VAL A 57 -6.11 10.44 -19.62
C VAL A 57 -5.68 10.17 -18.18
N LEU A 58 -4.96 11.12 -17.58
CA LEU A 58 -4.43 10.96 -16.24
C LEU A 58 -5.50 10.89 -15.15
N VAL A 59 -6.66 11.50 -15.36
CA VAL A 59 -7.79 11.32 -14.42
C VAL A 59 -8.20 9.86 -14.31
N TRP A 60 -8.26 9.13 -15.42
CA TRP A 60 -8.65 7.72 -15.40
C TRP A 60 -7.55 6.87 -14.79
N VAL A 61 -6.29 7.18 -15.07
CA VAL A 61 -5.14 6.51 -14.42
C VAL A 61 -5.19 6.74 -12.91
N LEU A 62 -5.43 7.97 -12.46
CA LEU A 62 -5.54 8.31 -11.04
C LEU A 62 -6.70 7.55 -10.38
N ILE A 63 -7.91 7.64 -10.93
CA ILE A 63 -9.09 6.95 -10.39
C ILE A 63 -8.88 5.43 -10.34
N ALA A 64 -8.37 4.85 -11.43
CA ALA A 64 -8.09 3.41 -11.50
C ALA A 64 -7.00 3.01 -10.50
N SER A 65 -5.97 3.83 -10.31
CA SER A 65 -4.91 3.57 -9.33
C SER A 65 -5.43 3.61 -7.90
N GLU A 66 -6.30 4.55 -7.56
CA GLU A 66 -6.88 4.70 -6.22
C GLU A 66 -7.85 3.57 -5.88
N ILE A 67 -8.80 3.30 -6.79
CA ILE A 67 -9.76 2.21 -6.61
C ILE A 67 -9.06 0.86 -6.65
N GLY A 68 -8.16 0.65 -7.61
CA GLY A 68 -7.45 -0.62 -7.80
C GLY A 68 -6.57 -0.96 -6.62
N SER A 69 -5.74 -0.01 -6.15
CA SER A 69 -4.89 -0.23 -4.98
C SER A 69 -5.69 -0.37 -3.69
N GLY A 70 -6.71 0.48 -3.47
CA GLY A 70 -7.58 0.37 -2.30
C GLY A 70 -8.31 -0.96 -2.24
N ALA A 71 -8.91 -1.40 -3.35
CA ALA A 71 -9.58 -2.69 -3.43
C ALA A 71 -8.61 -3.87 -3.26
N ALA A 72 -7.41 -3.82 -3.85
CA ALA A 72 -6.41 -4.87 -3.70
C ALA A 72 -5.88 -4.99 -2.26
N ILE A 73 -5.68 -3.87 -1.56
CA ILE A 73 -5.30 -3.86 -0.13
C ILE A 73 -6.42 -4.43 0.73
N LEU A 74 -7.69 -4.06 0.49
CA LEU A 74 -8.81 -4.67 1.22
C LEU A 74 -8.97 -6.16 0.92
N ALA A 75 -8.79 -6.54 -0.34
CA ALA A 75 -8.87 -7.92 -0.76
C ALA A 75 -7.79 -8.78 -0.12
N SER A 76 -6.66 -8.23 0.34
CA SER A 76 -5.63 -9.00 1.06
C SER A 76 -6.09 -9.50 2.43
N LEU A 77 -7.15 -8.92 3.01
CA LEU A 77 -7.75 -9.42 4.25
C LEU A 77 -8.49 -10.75 4.04
N VAL A 78 -8.96 -11.00 2.81
CA VAL A 78 -9.74 -12.20 2.45
C VAL A 78 -8.90 -13.18 1.62
N LEU A 79 -8.11 -12.66 0.67
CA LEU A 79 -7.27 -13.43 -0.24
C LEU A 79 -5.88 -13.64 0.37
N LYS A 80 -5.59 -14.88 0.75
CA LYS A 80 -4.27 -15.27 1.27
C LYS A 80 -3.22 -15.25 0.15
N GLY A 81 -2.03 -14.72 0.44
CA GLY A 81 -0.87 -14.78 -0.45
C GLY A 81 -0.70 -13.59 -1.41
N MET A 82 -1.51 -12.53 -1.30
CA MET A 82 -1.31 -11.33 -2.12
C MET A 82 -0.04 -10.57 -1.68
N PRO A 83 0.88 -10.24 -2.61
CA PRO A 83 2.08 -9.49 -2.27
C PRO A 83 1.76 -8.00 -2.09
N LEU A 84 1.35 -7.62 -0.87
CA LEU A 84 1.03 -6.24 -0.48
C LEU A 84 2.14 -5.25 -0.81
N LYS A 85 3.40 -5.69 -0.79
CA LYS A 85 4.57 -4.88 -1.13
C LYS A 85 4.46 -4.15 -2.46
N TYR A 86 3.93 -4.80 -3.50
CA TYR A 86 3.82 -4.19 -4.83
C TYR A 86 2.61 -3.26 -4.94
N VAL A 87 1.51 -3.63 -4.29
CA VAL A 87 0.27 -2.84 -4.31
C VAL A 87 0.44 -1.54 -3.55
N ALA A 88 1.13 -1.57 -2.39
CA ALA A 88 1.28 -0.44 -1.50
C ALA A 88 2.18 0.68 -2.06
N TRP A 89 3.14 0.37 -2.95
CA TRP A 89 3.96 1.41 -3.60
C TRP A 89 3.14 2.36 -4.49
N LEU A 90 2.03 1.89 -5.08
CA LEU A 90 1.20 2.72 -5.94
C LEU A 90 0.53 3.88 -5.17
N PRO A 91 -0.17 3.64 -4.03
CA PRO A 91 -0.61 4.69 -3.10
C PRO A 91 0.50 5.66 -2.65
N VAL A 92 1.71 5.16 -2.35
CA VAL A 92 2.83 6.03 -1.93
C VAL A 92 3.09 7.09 -3.00
N VAL A 93 3.25 6.68 -4.26
CA VAL A 93 3.52 7.61 -5.36
C VAL A 93 2.38 8.59 -5.55
N VAL A 94 1.13 8.11 -5.54
CA VAL A 94 -0.06 8.96 -5.71
C VAL A 94 -0.16 10.01 -4.61
N LEU A 95 0.03 9.63 -3.35
CA LEU A 95 -0.08 10.53 -2.20
C LEU A 95 1.08 11.54 -2.14
N VAL A 96 2.30 11.14 -2.51
CA VAL A 96 3.44 12.07 -2.60
C VAL A 96 3.23 13.10 -3.70
N VAL A 97 2.75 12.66 -4.88
CA VAL A 97 2.40 13.59 -5.98
C VAL A 97 1.26 14.52 -5.54
N ALA A 98 0.23 13.99 -4.89
CA ALA A 98 -0.87 14.79 -4.36
C ALA A 98 -0.37 15.86 -3.36
N ALA A 99 0.48 15.47 -2.40
CA ALA A 99 1.11 16.40 -1.45
C ALA A 99 1.93 17.49 -2.14
N ALA A 100 2.73 17.12 -3.16
CA ALA A 100 3.53 18.08 -3.92
C ALA A 100 2.66 19.05 -4.75
N THR A 101 1.59 18.56 -5.37
CA THR A 101 0.67 19.40 -6.15
C THR A 101 -0.17 20.34 -5.27
N ALA A 102 -0.39 19.99 -4.00
CA ALA A 102 -1.07 20.84 -3.03
C ALA A 102 -0.24 22.09 -2.63
N LEU A 103 1.04 22.19 -2.99
CA LEU A 103 1.90 23.37 -2.76
C LEU A 103 1.67 24.52 -3.77
N LYS A 104 0.99 24.26 -4.89
CA LYS A 104 0.66 25.26 -5.93
C LYS A 104 -0.59 26.08 -5.54
N PRO A 105 -0.88 27.25 -6.17
CA PRO A 105 -1.58 28.38 -5.53
C PRO A 105 -3.08 28.20 -5.21
N TYR A 106 -3.60 26.98 -5.19
CA TYR A 106 -5.01 26.65 -4.95
C TYR A 106 -5.41 26.61 -3.46
N GLY A 107 -4.69 27.31 -2.57
CA GLY A 107 -5.16 27.57 -1.20
C GLY A 107 -5.37 26.32 -0.32
N GLN A 108 -4.61 25.26 -0.54
CA GLN A 108 -4.70 24.05 0.30
C GLN A 108 -3.99 24.26 1.64
N ASN A 109 -4.67 23.84 2.71
CA ASN A 109 -4.17 23.92 4.08
C ASN A 109 -2.95 23.00 4.27
N SER A 110 -1.92 23.46 4.97
CA SER A 110 -0.73 22.65 5.35
C SER A 110 -1.10 21.32 6.00
N SER A 111 -2.26 21.27 6.67
CA SER A 111 -2.85 20.04 7.21
C SER A 111 -3.09 18.97 6.15
N ASN A 112 -3.57 19.32 4.96
CA ASN A 112 -3.80 18.34 3.89
C ASN A 112 -2.48 17.77 3.38
N ILE A 113 -1.46 18.60 3.20
CA ILE A 113 -0.12 18.13 2.81
C ILE A 113 0.41 17.13 3.85
N LEU A 114 0.31 17.49 5.13
CA LEU A 114 0.73 16.61 6.23
C LEU A 114 -0.03 15.28 6.23
N LEU A 115 -1.36 15.30 6.04
CA LEU A 115 -2.16 14.08 5.97
C LEU A 115 -1.77 13.16 4.80
N HIS A 116 -1.46 13.72 3.63
CA HIS A 116 -0.98 12.94 2.49
C HIS A 116 0.39 12.30 2.78
N LEU A 117 1.29 13.04 3.44
CA LEU A 117 2.62 12.52 3.80
C LEU A 117 2.56 11.45 4.89
N ILE A 118 1.69 11.61 5.89
CA ILE A 118 1.44 10.58 6.91
C ILE A 118 0.92 9.32 6.24
N ALA A 119 -0.14 9.42 5.44
CA ALA A 119 -0.67 8.27 4.72
C ALA A 119 0.38 7.62 3.81
N ALA A 120 1.15 8.41 3.06
CA ALA A 120 2.23 7.91 2.22
C ALA A 120 3.29 7.15 3.03
N SER A 121 3.63 7.64 4.23
CA SER A 121 4.57 6.96 5.12
C SER A 121 4.03 5.61 5.62
N ASP A 122 2.74 5.52 5.95
CA ASP A 122 2.10 4.27 6.36
C ASP A 122 2.06 3.25 5.22
N PHE A 123 1.73 3.68 4.00
CA PHE A 123 1.82 2.80 2.83
C PHE A 123 3.26 2.39 2.52
N ALA A 124 4.24 3.26 2.71
CA ALA A 124 5.65 2.93 2.52
C ALA A 124 6.12 1.89 3.55
N LEU A 125 5.69 2.02 4.81
CA LEU A 125 5.93 1.00 5.83
C LEU A 125 5.30 -0.32 5.44
N LEU A 126 4.05 -0.32 4.96
CA LEU A 126 3.39 -1.53 4.46
C LEU A 126 4.13 -2.13 3.25
N ALA A 127 4.65 -1.29 2.36
CA ALA A 127 5.38 -1.72 1.16
C ALA A 127 6.75 -2.34 1.50
N LEU A 128 7.40 -1.83 2.54
CA LEU A 128 8.68 -2.30 3.05
C LEU A 128 8.55 -3.47 4.04
N TRP A 129 7.34 -3.71 4.56
CA TRP A 129 7.06 -4.80 5.50
C TRP A 129 7.21 -6.17 4.83
N ASN A 130 8.41 -6.74 4.93
CA ASN A 130 8.79 -8.03 4.34
C ASN A 130 8.73 -9.18 5.36
N CYS A 131 7.79 -9.17 6.30
CA CYS A 131 7.61 -10.29 7.22
C CYS A 131 7.00 -11.48 6.43
N GLY A 132 7.81 -12.50 6.12
CA GLY A 132 7.34 -13.78 5.58
C GLY A 132 7.77 -14.17 4.15
N THR A 133 8.70 -13.45 3.49
CA THR A 133 9.31 -13.95 2.24
C THR A 133 10.74 -14.47 2.41
N GLU A 134 11.21 -14.65 3.66
CA GLU A 134 12.39 -15.48 3.84
C GLU A 134 12.05 -16.88 3.33
N PRO A 135 12.81 -17.41 2.34
CA PRO A 135 12.64 -18.80 1.96
C PRO A 135 12.81 -19.62 3.24
N ALA A 136 11.86 -20.52 3.50
CA ALA A 136 11.92 -21.42 4.65
C ALA A 136 13.37 -21.89 4.80
N PRO A 137 14.00 -21.74 5.99
CA PRO A 137 15.39 -22.13 6.17
C PRO A 137 15.50 -23.54 5.64
N LYS A 138 16.31 -23.72 4.58
CA LYS A 138 16.51 -25.04 3.95
C LYS A 138 16.80 -25.97 5.11
N ALA A 139 15.87 -26.89 5.37
CA ALA A 139 15.95 -27.77 6.53
C ALA A 139 17.40 -28.27 6.59
N PRO A 140 18.09 -28.16 7.74
CA PRO A 140 19.46 -28.64 7.83
C PRO A 140 19.42 -30.08 7.36
N MET A 141 20.01 -30.34 6.19
CA MET A 141 20.04 -31.67 5.60
C MET A 141 20.55 -32.57 6.70
N ALA A 142 19.64 -33.39 7.21
CA ALA A 142 19.91 -34.28 8.31
C ALA A 142 21.11 -35.12 7.87
N LYS A 143 22.29 -34.82 8.44
CA LYS A 143 23.39 -35.78 8.52
C LYS A 143 22.94 -36.88 9.47
N LEU A 144 21.96 -37.65 9.04
CA LEU A 144 21.65 -38.94 9.62
C LEU A 144 22.44 -39.99 8.84
N ALA A 145 23.13 -40.82 9.62
CA ALA A 145 23.72 -42.10 9.25
C ALA A 145 25.06 -42.09 8.50
N VAL A 146 26.16 -42.10 9.26
CA VAL A 146 27.00 -43.31 9.37
C VAL A 146 27.43 -43.47 10.83
N LYS A 147 26.59 -44.15 11.60
CA LYS A 147 26.96 -44.72 12.90
C LYS A 147 27.08 -46.22 12.67
N GLY A 148 28.31 -46.74 12.74
CA GLY A 148 28.55 -48.18 12.88
C GLY A 148 29.15 -48.87 11.65
N ALA A 149 30.48 -48.87 11.56
CA ALA A 149 31.22 -50.02 11.06
C ALA A 149 32.07 -50.56 12.22
N LYS A 150 31.53 -51.58 12.91
CA LYS A 150 32.33 -52.63 13.58
C LYS A 150 33.06 -53.37 12.45
N LYS A 151 34.32 -53.78 12.56
CA LYS A 151 34.98 -54.64 13.56
C LYS A 151 36.47 -54.35 13.55
#